data_AF-A0A1X1ERG0-F1
#
_entry.id   AF-A0A1X1ERG0-F1
#
_cell.length_a   1.000
_cell.length_b   1.000
_cell.length_c   1.000
_cell.angle_alpha   90.00
_cell.angle_beta   90.00
_cell.angle_gamma   90.00
#
_symmetry.space_group_name_H-M   'P 1'
#
loop_
_entity.id
_entity.type
_entity.pdbx_description
1 polymer ?
#
loop_
_entity_poly.entity_id
_entity_poly.type
_entity_poly.pdbx_seq_one_letter_code
_entity_poly.pdbx_strand_id
1 'polypeptide(L)'
;MSSSRLQQQFIRLWQSCQGQDQETTLSELAELLHCSRRHMRNLLNAMQAAGWLIWQAEAGRGKRSMLSFCYTGLALQQQRAEDLLEQDRIDQLVQLVGDKNQVRQMIAAHLGRSFRQGKHILRVLYYRPLPNLLPGSPLRRSETHLARQIFSGLTRVNEEKGEIEPDIAHHWQQTSPLHWRFFLRPAIRFHHGRELEMEDVISSLERLRSQPLFSHIATLHSPAPWTLDIQLTQPDNWLPWLLGSVSAMILPREWQTLRGFARQPIGTGPYSVVRNQQSQLKIAAFDDYFGYRALIDDVSIWVLPEISDELVYAGVKLQGETADEKSEESRLEEGCYFLLYDQRSEQGRDAHFRRWVSYLLNPIALLNNAGIGYQRYWFPAYGLLPRWHHRRDLTAVNKPDNLKQLTISWYSHHVEHEGIANALRPLLAQQGVELITRELSYEAWFNGEGESDIWLGSVNFTLPLDYSLFAQLYELPLMQLCIPIDWENAATHWREKTLPLAEWSKQLVDSDYLHPLFHHWLLLEGQRSMRGVRMNTLGWFDFKSAWFAPPEL
;
A
#
# COMPACT_ATOMS: atom_id res chain seq x y z
N MET A 1 -2.54 -23.02 -32.46
CA MET A 1 -3.11 -21.74 -32.01
C MET A 1 -3.15 -21.79 -30.48
N SER A 2 -2.75 -20.73 -29.77
CA SER A 2 -2.74 -20.71 -28.30
C SER A 2 -4.13 -21.12 -27.77
N SER A 3 -4.20 -22.02 -26.78
CA SER A 3 -5.45 -22.60 -26.28
C SER A 3 -6.51 -21.53 -25.95
N SER A 4 -6.07 -20.36 -25.45
CA SER A 4 -6.95 -19.24 -25.11
C SER A 4 -7.74 -18.66 -26.28
N ARG A 5 -7.14 -18.62 -27.49
CA ARG A 5 -7.81 -18.09 -28.69
C ARG A 5 -8.86 -19.07 -29.20
N LEU A 6 -8.58 -20.36 -29.09
CA LEU A 6 -9.53 -21.42 -29.46
C LEU A 6 -10.72 -21.44 -28.48
N GLN A 7 -10.46 -21.32 -27.17
CA GLN A 7 -11.50 -21.22 -26.15
C GLN A 7 -12.44 -20.03 -26.39
N GLN A 8 -11.90 -18.86 -26.72
CA GLN A 8 -12.72 -17.68 -27.01
C GLN A 8 -13.63 -17.88 -28.24
N GLN A 9 -13.12 -18.54 -29.28
CA GLN A 9 -13.93 -18.86 -30.47
C GLN A 9 -15.01 -19.91 -30.15
N PHE A 10 -14.72 -20.87 -29.27
CA PHE A 10 -15.71 -21.84 -28.82
C PHE A 10 -16.83 -21.17 -28.02
N ILE A 11 -16.50 -20.29 -27.05
CA ILE A 11 -17.49 -19.58 -26.25
C ILE A 11 -18.41 -18.74 -27.15
N ARG A 12 -17.85 -18.04 -28.15
CA ARG A 12 -18.65 -17.31 -29.13
C ARG A 12 -19.58 -18.22 -29.93
N LEU A 13 -19.06 -19.33 -30.44
CA LEU A 13 -19.86 -20.33 -31.17
C LEU A 13 -21.00 -20.86 -30.30
N TRP A 14 -20.69 -21.24 -29.06
CA TRP A 14 -21.65 -21.76 -28.09
C TRP A 14 -22.74 -20.73 -27.76
N GLN A 15 -22.38 -19.47 -27.49
CA GLN A 15 -23.34 -18.38 -27.24
C GLN A 15 -24.24 -18.11 -28.45
N SER A 16 -23.66 -18.08 -29.64
CA SER A 16 -24.41 -17.90 -30.89
C SER A 16 -25.39 -19.02 -31.18
N CYS A 17 -25.07 -20.25 -30.76
CA CYS A 17 -25.95 -21.41 -30.84
C CYS A 17 -26.81 -21.61 -29.59
N GLN A 18 -26.78 -20.69 -28.63
CA GLN A 18 -27.47 -20.80 -27.32
C GLN A 18 -27.17 -22.10 -26.56
N GLY A 19 -26.01 -22.70 -26.82
CA GLY A 19 -25.59 -23.98 -26.26
C GLY A 19 -26.39 -25.19 -26.69
N GLN A 20 -27.23 -25.08 -27.73
CA GLN A 20 -28.04 -26.18 -28.22
C GLN A 20 -27.38 -26.88 -29.42
N ASP A 21 -27.56 -28.21 -29.46
CA ASP A 21 -27.25 -29.01 -30.62
C ASP A 21 -28.16 -28.61 -31.78
N GLN A 22 -27.58 -28.45 -32.97
CA GLN A 22 -28.33 -27.99 -34.13
C GLN A 22 -27.77 -28.48 -35.46
N GLU A 23 -28.66 -28.60 -36.45
CA GLU A 23 -28.29 -28.78 -37.84
C GLU A 23 -27.92 -27.44 -38.48
N THR A 24 -26.72 -27.35 -39.04
CA THR A 24 -26.21 -26.12 -39.66
C THR A 24 -25.24 -26.43 -40.79
N THR A 25 -24.80 -25.41 -41.53
CA THR A 25 -23.78 -25.55 -42.58
C THR A 25 -22.47 -24.88 -42.20
N LEU A 26 -21.37 -25.35 -42.79
CA LEU A 26 -20.06 -24.72 -42.60
C LEU A 26 -20.04 -23.24 -43.04
N SER A 27 -20.88 -22.87 -44.02
CA SER A 27 -21.00 -21.48 -44.47
C SER A 27 -21.71 -20.62 -43.42
N GLU A 28 -22.82 -21.09 -42.86
CA GLU A 28 -23.57 -20.40 -41.80
C GLU A 28 -22.66 -20.17 -40.57
N LEU A 29 -21.93 -21.19 -40.13
CA LEU A 29 -21.00 -21.06 -38.99
C LEU A 29 -19.84 -20.09 -39.28
N ALA A 30 -19.32 -20.09 -40.51
CA ALA A 30 -18.24 -19.19 -40.90
C ALA A 30 -18.70 -17.72 -40.93
N GLU A 31 -19.93 -17.46 -41.40
CA GLU A 31 -20.57 -16.15 -41.34
C GLU A 31 -20.80 -15.71 -39.88
N LEU A 32 -21.29 -16.62 -39.04
CA LEU A 32 -21.58 -16.38 -37.62
C LEU A 32 -20.36 -15.93 -36.82
N LEU A 33 -19.19 -16.52 -37.09
CA LEU A 33 -17.92 -16.17 -36.45
C LEU A 33 -17.08 -15.16 -37.26
N HIS A 34 -17.64 -14.60 -38.33
CA HIS A 34 -17.00 -13.63 -39.22
C HIS A 34 -15.61 -14.10 -39.72
N CYS A 35 -15.53 -15.33 -40.20
CA CYS A 35 -14.27 -15.92 -40.67
C CYS A 35 -14.44 -16.69 -41.99
N SER A 36 -13.32 -17.09 -42.62
CA SER A 36 -13.39 -17.88 -43.85
C SER A 36 -13.84 -19.32 -43.57
N ARG A 37 -14.53 -19.96 -44.53
CA ARG A 37 -14.91 -21.40 -44.44
C ARG A 37 -13.74 -22.32 -44.12
N ARG A 38 -12.55 -22.02 -44.66
CA ARG A 38 -11.32 -22.76 -44.36
C ARG A 38 -10.90 -22.60 -42.90
N HIS A 39 -10.99 -21.38 -42.36
CA HIS A 39 -10.67 -21.12 -40.96
C HIS A 39 -11.69 -21.76 -40.02
N MET A 40 -12.99 -21.67 -40.34
CA MET A 40 -14.05 -22.30 -39.55
C MET A 40 -13.86 -23.82 -39.44
N ARG A 41 -13.53 -24.48 -40.56
CA ARG A 41 -13.24 -25.91 -40.57
C ARG A 41 -12.05 -26.25 -39.67
N ASN A 42 -11.00 -25.44 -39.67
CA ASN A 42 -9.85 -25.63 -38.79
C ASN A 42 -10.23 -25.43 -37.31
N LEU A 43 -11.11 -24.46 -37.01
CA LEU A 43 -11.63 -24.22 -35.66
C LEU A 43 -12.45 -25.43 -35.17
N LEU A 44 -13.40 -25.92 -35.97
CA LEU A 44 -14.23 -27.08 -35.61
C LEU A 44 -13.37 -28.33 -35.37
N ASN A 45 -12.40 -28.61 -36.25
CA ASN A 45 -11.49 -29.74 -36.07
C ASN A 45 -10.67 -29.61 -34.78
N ALA A 46 -10.19 -28.40 -34.46
CA ALA A 46 -9.42 -28.17 -33.25
C ALA A 46 -10.29 -28.27 -31.97
N MET A 47 -11.53 -27.75 -32.00
CA MET A 47 -12.49 -27.87 -30.89
C MET A 47 -12.94 -29.32 -30.67
N GLN A 48 -13.13 -30.07 -31.76
CA GLN A 48 -13.45 -31.50 -31.69
C GLN A 48 -12.26 -32.33 -31.17
N ALA A 49 -11.04 -32.02 -31.59
CA ALA A 49 -9.83 -32.67 -31.04
C ALA A 49 -9.65 -32.39 -29.54
N ALA A 50 -10.12 -31.23 -29.06
CA ALA A 50 -10.16 -30.89 -27.64
C ALA A 50 -11.36 -31.49 -26.87
N GLY A 51 -12.26 -32.20 -27.56
CA GLY A 51 -13.43 -32.83 -26.97
C GLY A 51 -14.58 -31.87 -26.61
N TRP A 52 -14.57 -30.64 -27.12
CA TRP A 52 -15.57 -29.63 -26.72
C TRP A 52 -16.89 -29.72 -27.51
N LEU A 53 -16.82 -30.24 -28.72
CA LEU A 53 -17.96 -30.42 -29.62
C LEU A 53 -17.72 -31.61 -30.55
N ILE A 54 -18.79 -32.08 -31.18
CA ILE A 54 -18.76 -33.05 -32.28
C ILE A 54 -19.36 -32.38 -33.51
N TRP A 55 -18.63 -32.44 -34.62
CA TRP A 55 -19.03 -31.96 -35.93
C TRP A 55 -19.14 -33.13 -36.91
N GLN A 56 -20.36 -33.51 -37.27
CA GLN A 56 -20.64 -34.56 -38.23
C GLN A 56 -20.91 -33.95 -39.60
N ALA A 57 -19.87 -33.86 -40.42
CA ALA A 57 -19.96 -33.29 -41.75
C ALA A 57 -20.75 -34.19 -42.71
N GLU A 58 -21.76 -33.65 -43.38
CA GLU A 58 -22.44 -34.33 -44.49
C GLU A 58 -21.89 -33.88 -45.86
N ALA A 59 -21.65 -34.84 -46.76
CA ALA A 59 -21.17 -34.57 -48.11
C ALA A 59 -22.34 -34.29 -49.09
N GLY A 60 -22.38 -33.08 -49.65
CA GLY A 60 -23.33 -32.67 -50.69
C GLY A 60 -23.61 -31.16 -50.66
N ARG A 61 -23.91 -30.51 -51.80
CA ARG A 61 -24.33 -29.10 -51.82
C ARG A 61 -25.67 -28.96 -51.08
N GLY A 62 -25.71 -28.11 -50.05
CA GLY A 62 -26.94 -27.77 -49.33
C GLY A 62 -27.35 -28.75 -48.23
N LYS A 63 -26.59 -29.83 -48.00
CA LYS A 63 -26.83 -30.73 -46.87
C LYS A 63 -26.39 -30.08 -45.56
N ARG A 64 -27.22 -30.21 -44.53
CA ARG A 64 -26.92 -29.72 -43.18
C ARG A 64 -26.11 -30.76 -42.43
N SER A 65 -25.10 -30.30 -41.73
CA SER A 65 -24.23 -31.10 -40.87
C SER A 65 -24.70 -30.93 -39.42
N MET A 66 -24.49 -31.96 -38.59
CA MET A 66 -24.86 -31.90 -37.17
C MET A 66 -23.72 -31.32 -36.34
N LEU A 67 -24.03 -30.30 -35.55
CA LEU A 67 -23.15 -29.75 -34.51
C LEU A 67 -23.72 -30.11 -33.13
N SER A 68 -22.95 -30.86 -32.34
CA SER A 68 -23.29 -31.20 -30.96
C SER A 68 -22.27 -30.64 -29.98
N PHE A 69 -22.72 -30.03 -28.88
CA PHE A 69 -21.83 -29.50 -27.84
C PHE A 69 -21.62 -30.54 -26.73
N CYS A 70 -20.35 -30.91 -26.49
CA CYS A 70 -19.98 -31.84 -25.42
C CYS A 70 -19.54 -31.12 -24.14
N TYR A 71 -19.30 -29.81 -24.25
CA TYR A 71 -18.90 -28.94 -23.15
C TYR A 71 -19.78 -27.69 -23.14
N THR A 72 -20.01 -27.11 -21.96
CA THR A 72 -20.72 -25.84 -21.86
C THR A 72 -19.75 -24.67 -21.99
N GLY A 73 -20.24 -23.53 -22.50
CA GLY A 73 -19.47 -22.28 -22.49
C GLY A 73 -19.04 -21.89 -21.07
N LEU A 74 -19.89 -22.16 -20.08
CA LEU A 74 -19.63 -21.92 -18.65
C LEU A 74 -18.46 -22.74 -18.12
N ALA A 75 -18.43 -24.05 -18.40
CA ALA A 75 -17.36 -24.93 -17.94
C ALA A 75 -16.00 -24.55 -18.56
N LEU A 76 -15.99 -24.15 -19.84
CA LEU A 76 -14.76 -23.68 -20.49
C LEU A 76 -14.31 -22.31 -19.97
N GLN A 77 -15.26 -21.44 -19.61
CA GLN A 77 -14.97 -20.15 -18.97
C GLN A 77 -14.41 -20.34 -17.56
N GLN A 78 -14.94 -21.28 -16.77
CA GLN A 78 -14.40 -21.67 -15.47
C GLN A 78 -12.98 -22.22 -15.59
N GLN A 79 -12.76 -23.19 -16.49
CA GLN A 79 -11.42 -23.73 -16.75
C GLN A 79 -10.43 -22.63 -17.15
N ARG A 80 -10.84 -21.70 -18.01
CA ARG A 80 -9.99 -20.57 -18.39
C ARG A 80 -9.72 -19.62 -17.21
N ALA A 81 -10.70 -19.39 -16.35
CA ALA A 81 -10.52 -18.57 -15.15
C ALA A 81 -9.55 -19.23 -14.16
N GLU A 82 -9.62 -20.56 -13.99
CA GLU A 82 -8.62 -21.36 -13.26
C GLU A 82 -7.23 -21.23 -13.90
N ASP A 83 -7.11 -21.40 -15.22
CA ASP A 83 -5.84 -21.23 -15.95
C ASP A 83 -5.23 -19.83 -15.71
N LEU A 84 -6.07 -18.78 -15.69
CA LEU A 84 -5.63 -17.40 -15.45
C LEU A 84 -5.18 -17.17 -14.00
N LEU A 85 -5.86 -17.79 -13.03
CA LEU A 85 -5.45 -17.79 -11.62
C LEU A 85 -4.12 -18.51 -11.44
N GLU A 86 -3.99 -19.70 -12.02
CA GLU A 86 -2.74 -20.44 -12.02
C GLU A 86 -1.63 -19.61 -12.65
N GLN A 87 -1.87 -18.95 -13.79
CA GLN A 87 -0.89 -18.09 -14.47
C GLN A 87 -0.68 -16.73 -13.82
N ASP A 88 -1.35 -16.44 -12.70
CA ASP A 88 -1.22 -15.20 -11.96
C ASP A 88 -1.54 -13.98 -12.86
N ARG A 89 -2.63 -14.08 -13.63
CA ARG A 89 -3.12 -13.10 -14.63
C ARG A 89 -4.43 -12.47 -14.16
N ILE A 90 -4.40 -11.79 -13.02
CA ILE A 90 -5.59 -11.27 -12.34
C ILE A 90 -6.36 -10.23 -13.17
N ASP A 91 -5.67 -9.33 -13.88
CA ASP A 91 -6.33 -8.37 -14.78
C ASP A 91 -7.24 -9.07 -15.81
N GLN A 92 -6.78 -10.18 -16.39
CA GLN A 92 -7.53 -10.94 -17.38
C GLN A 92 -8.65 -11.76 -16.74
N LEU A 93 -8.45 -12.26 -15.52
CA LEU A 93 -9.47 -12.95 -14.75
C LEU A 93 -10.65 -12.02 -14.47
N VAL A 94 -10.37 -10.82 -13.95
CA VAL A 94 -11.37 -9.79 -13.66
C VAL A 94 -12.15 -9.44 -14.92
N GLN A 95 -11.46 -9.26 -16.06
CA GLN A 95 -12.10 -9.01 -17.36
C GLN A 95 -12.93 -10.19 -17.89
N LEU A 96 -12.52 -11.43 -17.61
CA LEU A 96 -13.19 -12.65 -18.10
C LEU A 96 -14.47 -12.96 -17.31
N VAL A 97 -14.40 -12.86 -15.98
CA VAL A 97 -15.49 -13.26 -15.09
C VAL A 97 -16.52 -12.13 -14.98
N GLY A 98 -16.07 -10.87 -14.88
CA GLY A 98 -16.94 -9.69 -14.77
C GLY A 98 -17.69 -9.57 -13.44
N ASP A 99 -18.11 -10.70 -12.85
CA ASP A 99 -18.69 -10.79 -11.51
C ASP A 99 -17.59 -10.76 -10.44
N LYS A 100 -17.59 -9.69 -9.66
CA LYS A 100 -16.62 -9.42 -8.60
C LYS A 100 -16.69 -10.44 -7.45
N ASN A 101 -17.89 -10.89 -7.07
CA ASN A 101 -18.06 -11.87 -5.99
C ASN A 101 -17.51 -13.23 -6.40
N GLN A 102 -17.76 -13.61 -7.65
CA GLN A 102 -17.23 -14.86 -8.20
C GLN A 102 -15.69 -14.81 -8.31
N VAL A 103 -15.10 -13.71 -8.82
CA VAL A 103 -13.64 -13.54 -8.85
C VAL A 103 -13.03 -13.70 -7.46
N ARG A 104 -13.64 -13.06 -6.45
CA ARG A 104 -13.19 -13.15 -5.07
C ARG A 104 -13.22 -14.59 -4.53
N GLN A 105 -14.31 -15.33 -4.74
CA GLN A 105 -14.41 -16.72 -4.31
C GLN A 105 -13.34 -17.60 -4.96
N MET A 106 -13.10 -17.41 -6.26
CA MET A 106 -12.07 -18.16 -6.98
C MET A 106 -10.65 -17.82 -6.49
N ILE A 107 -10.39 -16.54 -6.22
CA ILE A 107 -9.13 -16.07 -5.64
C ILE A 107 -8.92 -16.68 -4.26
N ALA A 108 -9.94 -16.63 -3.38
CA ALA A 108 -9.88 -17.20 -2.04
C ALA A 108 -9.48 -18.69 -2.07
N ALA A 109 -10.04 -19.46 -3.00
CA ALA A 109 -9.73 -20.87 -3.19
C ALA A 109 -8.30 -21.16 -3.70
N HIS A 110 -7.59 -20.17 -4.25
CA HIS A 110 -6.26 -20.35 -4.87
C HIS A 110 -5.11 -19.75 -4.04
N LEU A 111 -5.38 -19.10 -2.90
CA LEU A 111 -4.36 -18.43 -2.08
C LEU A 111 -3.43 -19.41 -1.34
N GLY A 112 -3.84 -20.67 -1.12
CA GLY A 112 -3.07 -21.68 -0.39
C GLY A 112 -1.91 -22.34 -1.14
N ARG A 113 -1.88 -22.30 -2.48
CA ARG A 113 -0.82 -22.98 -3.27
C ARG A 113 0.49 -22.18 -3.27
N SER A 114 1.29 -22.31 -2.22
CA SER A 114 2.52 -21.53 -1.99
C SER A 114 3.77 -22.07 -2.71
N PHE A 115 3.73 -23.28 -3.23
CA PHE A 115 4.87 -23.88 -3.95
C PHE A 115 4.51 -24.16 -5.41
N ARG A 116 5.25 -23.57 -6.34
CA ARG A 116 5.04 -23.78 -7.78
C ARG A 116 6.35 -23.81 -8.53
N GLN A 117 6.55 -24.83 -9.38
CA GLN A 117 7.75 -24.97 -10.23
C GLN A 117 9.07 -24.86 -9.45
N GLY A 118 9.11 -25.35 -8.20
CA GLY A 118 10.31 -25.25 -7.37
C GLY A 118 10.48 -23.92 -6.64
N LYS A 119 9.53 -22.99 -6.75
CA LYS A 119 9.56 -21.65 -6.13
C LYS A 119 8.55 -21.49 -5.02
N HIS A 120 8.94 -20.76 -3.99
CA HIS A 120 8.06 -20.27 -2.92
C HIS A 120 7.37 -18.97 -3.36
N ILE A 121 6.05 -19.00 -3.44
CA ILE A 121 5.21 -17.88 -3.85
C ILE A 121 4.30 -17.49 -2.69
N LEU A 122 4.45 -16.26 -2.23
CA LEU A 122 3.55 -15.62 -1.28
C LEU A 122 2.48 -14.83 -2.03
N ARG A 123 1.21 -15.07 -1.69
CA ARG A 123 0.10 -14.27 -2.20
C ARG A 123 -0.54 -13.46 -1.06
N VAL A 124 -0.76 -12.18 -1.32
CA VAL A 124 -1.35 -11.25 -0.36
C VAL A 124 -2.58 -10.62 -0.99
N LEU A 125 -3.71 -10.61 -0.29
CA LEU A 125 -4.87 -9.82 -0.72
C LEU A 125 -4.78 -8.40 -0.17
N TYR A 126 -5.07 -7.43 -1.03
CA TYR A 126 -5.07 -6.03 -0.66
C TYR A 126 -6.20 -5.26 -1.34
N TYR A 127 -6.68 -4.19 -0.71
CA TYR A 127 -7.92 -3.52 -1.11
C TYR A 127 -7.72 -2.36 -2.11
N ARG A 128 -6.47 -1.97 -2.39
CA ARG A 128 -6.20 -0.84 -3.31
C ARG A 128 -4.93 -1.03 -4.12
N PRO A 129 -4.82 -0.40 -5.30
CA PRO A 129 -3.58 -0.39 -6.07
C PRO A 129 -2.47 0.37 -5.33
N LEU A 130 -1.23 0.05 -5.69
CA LEU A 130 0.00 0.61 -5.12
C LEU A 130 0.88 1.22 -6.24
N PRO A 131 0.38 2.21 -7.01
CA PRO A 131 1.02 2.64 -8.26
C PRO A 131 2.28 3.48 -8.06
N ASN A 132 2.51 4.01 -6.87
CA ASN A 132 3.66 4.84 -6.53
C ASN A 132 4.52 4.13 -5.47
N LEU A 133 5.77 3.87 -5.80
CA LEU A 133 6.77 3.21 -4.96
C LEU A 133 8.06 4.06 -4.91
N LEU A 134 8.04 5.31 -5.35
CA LEU A 134 9.22 6.19 -5.44
C LEU A 134 9.61 6.76 -4.07
N PRO A 135 10.80 6.44 -3.54
CA PRO A 135 11.37 7.11 -2.36
C PRO A 135 11.37 8.63 -2.45
N GLY A 136 10.90 9.29 -1.39
CA GLY A 136 10.83 10.76 -1.29
C GLY A 136 9.64 11.40 -2.01
N SER A 137 8.72 10.61 -2.56
CA SER A 137 7.38 11.07 -2.93
C SER A 137 6.38 10.80 -1.79
N PRO A 138 5.14 11.32 -1.84
CA PRO A 138 4.11 11.01 -0.84
C PRO A 138 3.73 9.52 -0.85
N LEU A 139 4.29 8.75 0.08
CA LEU A 139 4.05 7.31 0.25
C LEU A 139 3.18 7.06 1.49
N ARG A 140 2.19 6.16 1.39
CA ARG A 140 1.43 5.68 2.56
C ARG A 140 2.16 4.50 3.19
N ARG A 141 1.71 4.03 4.36
CA ARG A 141 2.34 2.95 5.13
C ARG A 141 2.69 1.71 4.30
N SER A 142 1.84 1.31 3.36
CA SER A 142 2.04 0.10 2.54
C SER A 142 3.13 0.32 1.49
N GLU A 143 3.14 1.48 0.82
CA GLU A 143 4.22 1.87 -0.07
C GLU A 143 5.55 2.03 0.67
N THR A 144 5.53 2.60 1.89
CA THR A 144 6.70 2.69 2.77
C THR A 144 7.26 1.31 3.10
N HIS A 145 6.39 0.35 3.43
CA HIS A 145 6.79 -1.03 3.65
C HIS A 145 7.43 -1.65 2.40
N LEU A 146 6.78 -1.49 1.24
CA LEU A 146 7.27 -2.03 -0.03
C LEU A 146 8.59 -1.39 -0.48
N ALA A 147 8.76 -0.09 -0.30
CA ALA A 147 10.00 0.61 -0.62
C ALA A 147 11.17 0.05 0.19
N ARG A 148 10.98 -0.35 1.46
CA ARG A 148 12.01 -1.02 2.27
C ARG A 148 12.38 -2.42 1.77
N GLN A 149 11.51 -3.06 1.00
CA GLN A 149 11.79 -4.35 0.35
C GLN A 149 12.51 -4.17 -1.00
N ILE A 150 12.39 -2.99 -1.62
CA ILE A 150 12.88 -2.71 -2.98
C ILE A 150 14.20 -1.94 -2.96
N PHE A 151 14.40 -1.05 -2.00
CA PHE A 151 15.56 -0.17 -1.95
C PHE A 151 16.41 -0.41 -0.70
N SER A 152 17.61 0.17 -0.70
CA SER A 152 18.52 0.18 0.44
C SER A 152 18.93 1.62 0.75
N GLY A 153 19.12 1.91 2.04
CA GLY A 153 19.61 3.19 2.53
C GLY A 153 21.10 3.11 2.85
N LEU A 154 21.68 4.22 3.31
CA LEU A 154 23.03 4.13 3.91
C LEU A 154 22.98 3.31 5.19
N THR A 155 21.94 3.52 5.99
CA THR A 155 21.60 2.72 7.16
C THR A 155 20.21 2.11 6.97
N ARG A 156 19.78 1.26 7.89
CA ARG A 156 18.39 0.78 7.95
C ARG A 156 17.88 0.76 9.37
N VAL A 157 16.57 0.87 9.54
CA VAL A 157 15.91 0.72 10.83
C VAL A 157 15.38 -0.70 10.96
N ASN A 158 15.79 -1.40 12.02
CA ASN A 158 15.20 -2.68 12.40
C ASN A 158 13.88 -2.42 13.12
N GLU A 159 12.75 -2.71 12.46
CA GLU A 159 11.42 -2.44 13.01
C GLU A 159 11.03 -3.35 14.17
N GLU A 160 11.66 -4.52 14.31
CA GLU A 160 11.40 -5.41 15.44
C GLU A 160 12.11 -4.94 16.71
N LYS A 161 13.37 -4.50 16.58
CA LYS A 161 14.21 -4.08 17.70
C LYS A 161 14.10 -2.59 18.00
N GLY A 162 13.69 -1.78 17.03
CA GLY A 162 13.74 -0.31 17.13
C GLY A 162 15.15 0.23 17.15
N GLU A 163 16.08 -0.43 16.46
CA GLU A 163 17.50 -0.09 16.42
C GLU A 163 17.96 0.24 15.00
N ILE A 164 18.99 1.07 14.89
CA ILE A 164 19.62 1.36 13.61
C ILE A 164 20.70 0.31 13.29
N GLU A 165 20.70 -0.17 12.06
CA GLU A 165 21.62 -1.19 11.57
C GLU A 165 22.36 -0.71 10.31
N PRO A 166 23.54 -1.30 10.02
CA PRO A 166 24.21 -1.11 8.73
C PRO A 166 23.41 -1.64 7.55
N ASP A 167 23.49 -0.93 6.43
CA ASP A 167 22.91 -1.36 5.14
C ASP A 167 23.95 -1.19 4.02
N ILE A 168 23.80 -0.23 3.10
CA ILE A 168 24.85 0.11 2.11
C ILE A 168 26.13 0.55 2.83
N ALA A 169 26.00 1.43 3.83
CA ALA A 169 27.10 1.74 4.72
C ALA A 169 27.23 0.62 5.75
N HIS A 170 28.40 -0.02 5.77
CA HIS A 170 28.70 -1.06 6.76
C HIS A 170 29.19 -0.46 8.10
N HIS A 171 29.60 0.81 8.10
CA HIS A 171 30.04 1.54 9.28
C HIS A 171 29.89 3.06 9.08
N TRP A 172 29.76 3.82 10.16
CA TRP A 172 29.78 5.28 10.14
C TRP A 172 30.23 5.84 11.49
N GLN A 173 30.71 7.08 11.47
CA GLN A 173 31.14 7.79 12.67
C GLN A 173 30.90 9.30 12.52
N GLN A 174 30.62 9.95 13.65
CA GLN A 174 30.62 11.41 13.74
C GLN A 174 32.06 11.89 14.02
N THR A 175 32.69 12.55 13.07
CA THR A 175 34.08 13.04 13.18
C THR A 175 34.16 14.38 13.90
N SER A 176 33.09 15.17 13.84
CA SER A 176 32.86 16.41 14.61
C SER A 176 31.35 16.69 14.70
N PRO A 177 30.88 17.68 15.49
CA PRO A 177 29.46 17.99 15.60
C PRO A 177 28.75 18.20 14.25
N LEU A 178 29.46 18.68 13.23
CA LEU A 178 28.94 19.02 11.90
C LEU A 178 29.45 18.10 10.78
N HIS A 179 30.15 17.01 11.10
CA HIS A 179 30.78 16.16 10.09
C HIS A 179 30.59 14.69 10.44
N TRP A 180 30.01 13.95 9.48
CA TRP A 180 29.85 12.51 9.54
C TRP A 180 30.60 11.84 8.39
N ARG A 181 31.15 10.67 8.66
CA ARG A 181 31.79 9.80 7.67
C ARG A 181 31.11 8.45 7.63
N PHE A 182 30.75 8.00 6.44
CA PHE A 182 30.13 6.71 6.16
C PHE A 182 31.08 5.86 5.28
N PHE A 183 31.17 4.57 5.58
CA PHE A 183 31.98 3.60 4.85
C PHE A 183 31.07 2.60 4.15
N LEU A 184 31.14 2.56 2.82
CA LEU A 184 30.21 1.85 1.95
C LEU A 184 30.76 0.50 1.53
N ARG A 185 29.86 -0.47 1.30
CA ARG A 185 30.23 -1.76 0.73
C ARG A 185 30.53 -1.59 -0.77
N PRO A 186 31.62 -2.18 -1.28
CA PRO A 186 31.87 -2.25 -2.72
C PRO A 186 30.94 -3.27 -3.39
N ALA A 187 30.85 -3.24 -4.73
CA ALA A 187 30.21 -4.26 -5.56
C ALA A 187 28.70 -4.49 -5.31
N ILE A 188 27.97 -3.49 -4.83
CA ILE A 188 26.51 -3.54 -4.74
C ILE A 188 25.92 -3.39 -6.15
N ARG A 189 24.92 -4.19 -6.49
CA ARG A 189 24.20 -4.10 -7.77
C ARG A 189 22.79 -3.56 -7.58
N PHE A 190 22.35 -2.74 -8.54
CA PHE A 190 20.95 -2.44 -8.74
C PHE A 190 20.24 -3.61 -9.43
N HIS A 191 18.91 -3.68 -9.34
CA HIS A 191 18.11 -4.77 -9.92
C HIS A 191 18.28 -4.98 -11.43
N HIS A 192 18.66 -3.94 -12.17
CA HIS A 192 18.96 -4.04 -13.60
C HIS A 192 20.40 -4.47 -13.93
N GLY A 193 21.21 -4.83 -12.94
CA GLY A 193 22.56 -5.39 -13.10
C GLY A 193 23.70 -4.37 -13.04
N ARG A 194 23.45 -3.06 -13.27
CA ARG A 194 24.48 -2.01 -13.09
C ARG A 194 24.98 -1.99 -11.64
N GLU A 195 26.27 -1.83 -11.46
CA GLU A 195 26.88 -1.62 -10.14
C GLU A 195 26.54 -0.21 -9.61
N LEU A 196 26.33 -0.11 -8.30
CA LEU A 196 26.13 1.13 -7.58
C LEU A 196 27.47 1.90 -7.51
N GLU A 197 27.43 3.15 -7.94
CA GLU A 197 28.58 4.06 -7.90
C GLU A 197 28.38 5.14 -6.82
N MET A 198 29.45 5.80 -6.41
CA MET A 198 29.38 6.85 -5.39
C MET A 198 28.49 8.03 -5.82
N GLU A 199 28.46 8.34 -7.12
CA GLU A 199 27.61 9.37 -7.70
C GLU A 199 26.11 9.06 -7.54
N ASP A 200 25.71 7.78 -7.53
CA ASP A 200 24.32 7.39 -7.25
C ASP A 200 23.93 7.76 -5.81
N VAL A 201 24.85 7.54 -4.87
CA VAL A 201 24.67 7.86 -3.46
C VAL A 201 24.60 9.37 -3.27
N ILE A 202 25.57 10.11 -3.80
CA ILE A 202 25.62 11.58 -3.68
C ILE A 202 24.37 12.20 -4.31
N SER A 203 24.00 11.83 -5.55
CA SER A 203 22.82 12.35 -6.23
C SER A 203 21.52 12.05 -5.46
N SER A 204 21.41 10.85 -4.89
CA SER A 204 20.24 10.45 -4.08
C SER A 204 20.07 11.31 -2.83
N LEU A 205 21.17 11.64 -2.15
CA LEU A 205 21.15 12.46 -0.94
C LEU A 205 21.01 13.95 -1.25
N GLU A 206 21.62 14.45 -2.33
CA GLU A 206 21.48 15.83 -2.79
C GLU A 206 20.02 16.18 -3.07
N ARG A 207 19.26 15.25 -3.67
CA ARG A 207 17.82 15.38 -3.91
C ARG A 207 17.02 15.66 -2.64
N LEU A 208 17.48 15.21 -1.48
CA LEU A 208 16.74 15.36 -0.22
C LEU A 208 16.85 16.76 0.35
N ARG A 209 17.79 17.59 -0.09
CA ARG A 209 18.02 18.93 0.49
C ARG A 209 16.81 19.86 0.44
N SER A 210 15.87 19.62 -0.46
CA SER A 210 14.60 20.37 -0.50
C SER A 210 13.62 19.96 0.61
N GLN A 211 13.86 18.83 1.27
CA GLN A 211 13.02 18.32 2.35
C GLN A 211 13.44 18.92 3.70
N PRO A 212 12.49 19.30 4.56
CA PRO A 212 12.78 19.98 5.82
C PRO A 212 13.78 19.25 6.72
N LEU A 213 13.74 17.90 6.79
CA LEU A 213 14.65 17.16 7.65
C LEU A 213 16.09 17.10 7.14
N PHE A 214 16.34 17.37 5.86
CA PHE A 214 17.64 17.19 5.19
C PHE A 214 18.23 18.51 4.69
N SER A 215 17.51 19.63 4.84
CA SER A 215 17.91 20.97 4.38
C SER A 215 19.24 21.46 4.98
N HIS A 216 19.62 20.91 6.14
CA HIS A 216 20.85 21.22 6.84
C HIS A 216 22.09 20.46 6.32
N ILE A 217 21.96 19.59 5.31
CA ILE A 217 23.11 18.97 4.64
C ILE A 217 23.82 20.05 3.81
N ALA A 218 25.03 20.45 4.21
CA ALA A 218 25.83 21.53 3.64
C ALA A 218 26.74 21.11 2.47
N THR A 219 27.39 19.95 2.54
CA THR A 219 28.10 19.35 1.38
C THR A 219 28.14 17.82 1.49
N LEU A 220 28.29 17.16 0.34
CA LEU A 220 28.45 15.72 0.19
C LEU A 220 29.67 15.49 -0.71
N HIS A 221 30.65 14.73 -0.26
CA HIS A 221 31.81 14.40 -1.09
C HIS A 221 32.44 13.08 -0.68
N SER A 222 33.20 12.48 -1.60
CA SER A 222 33.92 11.24 -1.34
C SER A 222 35.42 11.51 -1.19
N PRO A 223 35.96 11.50 0.03
CA PRO A 223 37.39 11.75 0.25
C PRO A 223 38.28 10.57 -0.16
N ALA A 224 37.69 9.37 -0.32
CA ALA A 224 38.37 8.13 -0.69
C ALA A 224 37.36 7.13 -1.29
N PRO A 225 37.79 6.12 -2.07
CA PRO A 225 36.90 5.09 -2.58
C PRO A 225 36.00 4.49 -1.49
N TRP A 226 34.71 4.36 -1.78
CA TRP A 226 33.70 3.81 -0.87
C TRP A 226 33.64 4.50 0.51
N THR A 227 34.05 5.77 0.57
CA THR A 227 33.92 6.62 1.75
C THR A 227 33.12 7.86 1.37
N LEU A 228 32.11 8.20 2.16
CA LEU A 228 31.28 9.39 1.99
C LEU A 228 31.39 10.28 3.22
N ASP A 229 31.70 11.55 3.00
CA ASP A 229 31.68 12.60 4.02
C ASP A 229 30.44 13.49 3.82
N ILE A 230 29.68 13.66 4.91
CA ILE A 230 28.48 14.49 4.99
C ILE A 230 28.73 15.61 5.99
N GLN A 231 28.63 16.85 5.49
CA GLN A 231 28.89 18.05 6.26
C GLN A 231 27.57 18.76 6.47
N LEU A 232 27.33 19.21 7.69
CA LEU A 232 26.07 19.80 8.12
C LEU A 232 26.22 21.28 8.44
N THR A 233 25.16 22.06 8.30
CA THR A 233 25.10 23.46 8.74
C THR A 233 24.77 23.59 10.24
N GLN A 234 24.19 22.55 10.85
CA GLN A 234 23.88 22.46 12.27
C GLN A 234 24.04 21.01 12.76
N PRO A 235 24.26 20.77 14.08
CA PRO A 235 24.38 19.43 14.61
C PRO A 235 23.09 18.60 14.41
N ASP A 236 23.25 17.32 14.09
CA ASP A 236 22.14 16.37 14.00
C ASP A 236 22.55 14.98 14.51
N ASN A 237 22.05 14.62 15.69
CA ASN A 237 22.30 13.31 16.32
C ASN A 237 21.35 12.20 15.80
N TRP A 238 20.39 12.56 14.95
CA TRP A 238 19.51 11.67 14.22
C TRP A 238 19.96 11.43 12.78
N LEU A 239 21.05 12.03 12.29
CA LEU A 239 21.47 11.88 10.90
C LEU A 239 21.55 10.40 10.44
N PRO A 240 22.13 9.46 11.19
CA PRO A 240 22.09 8.05 10.79
C PRO A 240 20.67 7.51 10.60
N TRP A 241 19.71 7.92 11.44
CA TRP A 241 18.30 7.50 11.34
C TRP A 241 17.60 8.13 10.14
N LEU A 242 17.86 9.42 9.86
CA LEU A 242 17.41 10.10 8.65
C LEU A 242 17.86 9.36 7.39
N LEU A 243 19.10 8.90 7.37
CA LEU A 243 19.69 8.18 6.23
C LEU A 243 19.24 6.70 6.11
N GLY A 244 18.42 6.23 7.05
CA GLY A 244 17.72 4.95 7.01
C GLY A 244 16.21 5.09 6.80
N SER A 245 15.71 6.31 6.62
CA SER A 245 14.32 6.57 6.28
C SER A 245 14.03 6.20 4.83
N VAL A 246 12.76 5.96 4.50
CA VAL A 246 12.36 5.63 3.13
C VAL A 246 12.68 6.77 2.16
N SER A 247 12.58 8.03 2.59
CA SER A 247 12.95 9.17 1.74
C SER A 247 14.40 9.13 1.28
N ALA A 248 15.31 8.67 2.16
CA ALA A 248 16.76 8.64 1.93
C ALA A 248 17.31 7.41 1.20
N MET A 249 16.43 6.52 0.73
CA MET A 249 16.82 5.35 -0.03
C MET A 249 17.58 5.72 -1.32
N ILE A 250 18.60 4.92 -1.66
CA ILE A 250 19.48 5.20 -2.80
C ILE A 250 18.81 4.77 -4.11
N LEU A 251 18.82 5.68 -5.09
CA LEU A 251 18.28 5.52 -6.42
C LEU A 251 19.42 5.50 -7.45
N PRO A 252 19.26 4.83 -8.61
CA PRO A 252 20.17 5.03 -9.73
C PRO A 252 20.09 6.49 -10.21
N ARG A 253 21.22 7.17 -10.43
CA ARG A 253 21.26 8.59 -10.81
C ARG A 253 20.41 8.93 -12.04
N GLU A 254 20.22 7.97 -12.93
CA GLU A 254 19.43 8.07 -14.16
C GLU A 254 17.91 7.87 -13.94
N TRP A 255 17.44 7.67 -12.71
CA TRP A 255 16.05 7.29 -12.40
C TRP A 255 14.99 8.19 -13.06
N GLN A 256 15.25 9.50 -13.19
CA GLN A 256 14.34 10.46 -13.82
C GLN A 256 14.12 10.20 -15.30
N THR A 257 15.10 9.60 -15.98
CA THR A 257 15.03 9.25 -17.40
C THR A 257 14.38 7.90 -17.63
N LEU A 258 14.24 7.08 -16.59
CA LEU A 258 13.62 5.77 -16.65
C LEU A 258 12.09 5.89 -16.67
N ARG A 259 11.48 5.40 -17.74
CA ARG A 259 10.03 5.51 -17.94
C ARG A 259 9.26 4.74 -16.86
N GLY A 260 8.35 5.42 -16.18
CA GLY A 260 7.45 4.79 -15.21
C GLY A 260 8.14 4.36 -13.91
N PHE A 261 9.28 4.97 -13.56
CA PHE A 261 10.09 4.61 -12.40
C PHE A 261 9.30 4.58 -11.09
N ALA A 262 8.35 5.51 -10.86
CA ALA A 262 7.52 5.48 -9.67
C ALA A 262 6.69 4.20 -9.53
N ARG A 263 6.31 3.57 -10.65
CA ARG A 263 5.47 2.37 -10.65
C ARG A 263 6.28 1.08 -10.67
N GLN A 264 7.39 1.07 -11.41
CA GLN A 264 8.32 -0.06 -11.52
C GLN A 264 9.74 0.42 -11.26
N PRO A 265 10.05 0.75 -10.00
CA PRO A 265 11.37 1.28 -9.65
C PRO A 265 12.46 0.22 -9.76
N ILE A 266 13.69 0.72 -9.88
CA ILE A 266 14.93 -0.05 -9.77
C ILE A 266 15.62 0.37 -8.48
N GLY A 267 15.87 -0.59 -7.60
CA GLY A 267 16.59 -0.37 -6.34
C GLY A 267 17.74 -1.35 -6.18
N THR A 268 18.24 -1.46 -4.95
CA THR A 268 19.31 -2.36 -4.53
C THR A 268 18.86 -3.32 -3.42
N GLY A 269 17.56 -3.31 -3.09
CA GLY A 269 16.97 -4.11 -2.01
C GLY A 269 16.76 -5.58 -2.38
N PRO A 270 16.27 -6.40 -1.43
CA PRO A 270 16.13 -7.84 -1.58
C PRO A 270 15.10 -8.28 -2.63
N TYR A 271 14.16 -7.41 -3.01
CA TYR A 271 13.14 -7.70 -4.01
C TYR A 271 13.15 -6.67 -5.14
N SER A 272 12.95 -7.13 -6.37
CA SER A 272 12.77 -6.29 -7.56
C SER A 272 11.32 -6.28 -8.02
N VAL A 273 10.85 -5.16 -8.58
CA VAL A 273 9.47 -5.06 -9.10
C VAL A 273 9.38 -5.71 -10.47
N VAL A 274 8.60 -6.81 -10.57
CA VAL A 274 8.37 -7.53 -11.84
C VAL A 274 7.24 -6.87 -12.64
N ARG A 275 6.17 -6.48 -11.94
CA ARG A 275 5.02 -5.79 -12.53
C ARG A 275 4.22 -5.09 -11.45
N ASN A 276 3.63 -3.96 -11.81
CA ASN A 276 2.73 -3.21 -10.96
C ASN A 276 1.58 -2.71 -11.86
N GLN A 277 0.43 -3.34 -11.73
CA GLN A 277 -0.80 -3.17 -12.49
C GLN A 277 -1.93 -2.80 -11.52
N GLN A 278 -3.12 -2.44 -12.04
CA GLN A 278 -4.22 -2.01 -11.18
C GLN A 278 -4.73 -3.15 -10.28
N SER A 279 -4.75 -4.38 -10.80
CA SER A 279 -5.19 -5.56 -10.04
C SER A 279 -4.05 -6.31 -9.31
N GLN A 280 -2.78 -5.92 -9.52
CA GLN A 280 -1.67 -6.73 -9.05
C GLN A 280 -0.34 -5.96 -8.94
N LEU A 281 0.35 -6.14 -7.81
CA LEU A 281 1.80 -5.87 -7.68
C LEU A 281 2.53 -7.21 -7.49
N LYS A 282 3.53 -7.49 -8.32
CA LYS A 282 4.42 -8.64 -8.17
C LYS A 282 5.86 -8.18 -8.02
N ILE A 283 6.52 -8.67 -6.97
CA ILE A 283 7.94 -8.51 -6.71
C ILE A 283 8.62 -9.88 -6.64
N ALA A 284 9.89 -9.96 -7.06
CA ALA A 284 10.67 -11.19 -7.07
C ALA A 284 12.00 -11.01 -6.33
N ALA A 285 12.45 -12.05 -5.64
CA ALA A 285 13.74 -12.03 -4.94
C ALA A 285 14.86 -11.68 -5.92
N PHE A 286 15.75 -10.80 -5.48
CA PHE A 286 16.92 -10.38 -6.24
C PHE A 286 18.12 -11.23 -5.86
N ASP A 287 18.55 -12.12 -6.76
CA ASP A 287 19.62 -13.09 -6.48
C ASP A 287 20.99 -12.43 -6.24
N ASP A 288 21.24 -11.26 -6.84
CA ASP A 288 22.47 -10.46 -6.66
C ASP A 288 22.39 -9.47 -5.48
N TYR A 289 21.42 -9.62 -4.58
CA TYR A 289 21.32 -8.79 -3.39
C TYR A 289 22.55 -8.96 -2.50
N PHE A 290 23.14 -7.85 -2.05
CA PHE A 290 24.42 -7.85 -1.30
C PHE A 290 24.31 -8.40 0.14
N GLY A 291 23.09 -8.63 0.63
CA GLY A 291 22.81 -9.29 1.90
C GLY A 291 22.37 -10.74 1.70
N TYR A 292 21.69 -11.30 2.71
CA TYR A 292 21.03 -12.60 2.53
C TYR A 292 19.86 -12.44 1.57
N ARG A 293 19.84 -13.29 0.53
CA ARG A 293 18.72 -13.45 -0.38
C ARG A 293 17.44 -13.75 0.40
N ALA A 294 16.33 -13.16 -0.03
CA ALA A 294 15.02 -13.49 0.51
C ALA A 294 14.68 -14.98 0.32
N LEU A 295 13.95 -15.53 1.30
CA LEU A 295 13.56 -16.95 1.30
C LEU A 295 12.34 -17.22 0.41
N ILE A 296 11.47 -16.24 0.22
CA ILE A 296 10.35 -16.30 -0.71
C ILE A 296 10.83 -15.79 -2.08
N ASP A 297 10.56 -16.55 -3.14
CA ASP A 297 11.01 -16.22 -4.49
C ASP A 297 10.15 -15.14 -5.15
N ASP A 298 8.83 -15.20 -4.94
CA ASP A 298 7.86 -14.28 -5.52
C ASP A 298 6.85 -13.83 -4.44
N VAL A 299 6.61 -12.53 -4.33
CA VAL A 299 5.47 -11.99 -3.59
C VAL A 299 4.51 -11.34 -4.57
N SER A 300 3.26 -11.80 -4.55
CA SER A 300 2.18 -11.31 -5.40
C SER A 300 1.06 -10.72 -4.55
N ILE A 301 0.93 -9.40 -4.58
CA ILE A 301 -0.16 -8.66 -3.96
C ILE A 301 -1.27 -8.52 -4.99
N TRP A 302 -2.39 -9.18 -4.75
CA TRP A 302 -3.60 -9.10 -5.55
C TRP A 302 -4.52 -8.01 -4.99
N VAL A 303 -4.95 -7.12 -5.88
CA VAL A 303 -5.76 -5.95 -5.55
C VAL A 303 -7.22 -6.25 -5.87
N LEU A 304 -8.05 -6.28 -4.84
CA LEU A 304 -9.49 -6.47 -4.92
C LEU A 304 -10.19 -5.34 -4.17
N PRO A 305 -10.58 -4.24 -4.85
CA PRO A 305 -11.26 -3.12 -4.20
C PRO A 305 -12.48 -3.54 -3.39
N GLU A 306 -13.21 -4.57 -3.83
CA GLU A 306 -14.45 -5.01 -3.20
C GLU A 306 -14.28 -5.56 -1.79
N ILE A 307 -13.07 -5.95 -1.40
CA ILE A 307 -12.84 -6.35 -0.01
C ILE A 307 -12.83 -5.13 0.92
N SER A 308 -12.72 -3.89 0.41
CA SER A 308 -12.79 -2.68 1.24
C SER A 308 -14.11 -2.58 1.99
N ASP A 309 -15.21 -2.98 1.36
CA ASP A 309 -16.56 -2.87 1.94
C ASP A 309 -16.76 -3.83 3.13
N GLU A 310 -15.94 -4.88 3.21
CA GLU A 310 -15.93 -5.84 4.31
C GLU A 310 -14.80 -5.59 5.32
N LEU A 311 -13.79 -4.81 4.92
CA LEU A 311 -12.69 -4.43 5.79
C LEU A 311 -13.11 -3.24 6.64
N VAL A 312 -13.58 -3.55 7.84
CA VAL A 312 -13.76 -2.56 8.91
C VAL A 312 -12.46 -2.25 9.66
N TYR A 313 -11.33 -2.70 9.12
CA TYR A 313 -10.01 -2.48 9.66
C TYR A 313 -8.93 -2.49 8.59
N ALA A 314 -7.80 -1.88 8.91
CA ALA A 314 -6.60 -1.93 8.10
C ALA A 314 -5.75 -3.15 8.44
N GLY A 315 -5.65 -4.10 7.52
CA GLY A 315 -4.84 -5.29 7.73
C GLY A 315 -4.38 -5.97 6.45
N VAL A 316 -3.59 -7.02 6.64
CA VAL A 316 -3.02 -7.85 5.58
C VAL A 316 -3.56 -9.27 5.72
N LYS A 317 -4.04 -9.83 4.61
CA LYS A 317 -4.62 -11.18 4.59
C LYS A 317 -3.80 -12.14 3.72
N LEU A 318 -3.31 -13.20 4.37
CA LEU A 318 -2.70 -14.39 3.80
C LEU A 318 -3.69 -15.54 4.01
N GLN A 319 -4.66 -15.76 3.12
CA GLN A 319 -5.66 -16.82 3.36
C GLN A 319 -5.08 -18.22 3.15
N GLY A 320 -5.23 -19.10 4.15
CA GLY A 320 -4.98 -20.55 4.06
C GLY A 320 -6.12 -21.32 3.38
N GLU A 321 -5.91 -22.61 3.09
CA GLU A 321 -6.90 -23.46 2.40
C GLU A 321 -8.08 -23.79 3.32
N THR A 322 -7.85 -23.84 4.64
CA THR A 322 -8.86 -24.16 5.66
C THR A 322 -8.87 -23.16 6.81
N ALA A 323 -9.98 -23.12 7.58
CA ALA A 323 -10.09 -22.26 8.75
C ALA A 323 -9.08 -22.62 9.86
N ASP A 324 -8.69 -23.90 9.96
CA ASP A 324 -7.75 -24.41 10.96
C ASP A 324 -6.29 -24.01 10.69
N GLU A 325 -5.99 -23.54 9.47
CA GLU A 325 -4.66 -23.03 9.08
C GLU A 325 -4.48 -21.54 9.33
N LYS A 326 -5.49 -20.84 9.85
CA LYS A 326 -5.38 -19.40 10.13
C LYS A 326 -4.62 -19.16 11.42
N SER A 327 -3.69 -18.20 11.38
CA SER A 327 -3.10 -17.57 12.57
C SER A 327 -3.42 -16.08 12.53
N GLU A 328 -3.98 -15.54 13.61
CA GLU A 328 -4.25 -14.10 13.71
C GLU A 328 -3.23 -13.46 14.63
N GLU A 329 -2.50 -12.47 14.12
CA GLU A 329 -1.71 -11.56 14.93
C GLU A 329 -2.39 -10.19 14.91
N SER A 330 -2.58 -9.60 16.09
CA SER A 330 -3.12 -8.25 16.21
C SER A 330 -2.19 -7.37 17.04
N ARG A 331 -2.12 -6.09 16.67
CA ARG A 331 -1.28 -5.10 17.34
C ARG A 331 -1.99 -3.76 17.29
N LEU A 332 -2.04 -3.09 18.43
CA LEU A 332 -2.50 -1.71 18.47
C LEU A 332 -1.44 -0.83 17.80
N GLU A 333 -1.84 0.02 16.86
CA GLU A 333 -0.92 0.89 16.15
C GLU A 333 -0.21 1.89 17.08
N GLU A 334 1.02 2.26 16.72
CA GLU A 334 1.73 3.35 17.38
C GLU A 334 1.39 4.65 16.66
N GLY A 335 0.19 5.18 16.90
CA GLY A 335 -0.30 6.33 16.16
C GLY A 335 -1.81 6.50 16.34
N CYS A 336 -2.43 7.35 15.55
CA CYS A 336 -3.87 7.55 15.63
C CYS A 336 -4.46 8.12 14.34
N TYR A 337 -5.77 7.96 14.22
CA TYR A 337 -6.59 8.83 13.39
C TYR A 337 -6.79 10.17 14.08
N PHE A 338 -6.84 11.24 13.31
CA PHE A 338 -6.95 12.60 13.84
C PHE A 338 -7.76 13.52 12.93
N LEU A 339 -8.33 14.55 13.54
CA LEU A 339 -8.80 15.76 12.86
C LEU A 339 -7.73 16.84 13.01
N LEU A 340 -7.30 17.40 11.89
CA LEU A 340 -6.32 18.48 11.81
C LEU A 340 -7.03 19.75 11.33
N TYR A 341 -7.12 20.75 12.19
CA TYR A 341 -7.84 21.99 11.89
C TYR A 341 -6.97 22.91 11.05
N ASP A 342 -7.52 23.41 9.95
CA ASP A 342 -6.75 24.22 9.01
C ASP A 342 -6.75 25.69 9.43
N GLN A 343 -5.64 26.19 9.96
CA GLN A 343 -5.49 27.62 10.30
C GLN A 343 -5.67 28.57 9.10
N ARG A 344 -5.61 28.06 7.86
CA ARG A 344 -5.86 28.85 6.65
C ARG A 344 -7.37 29.14 6.49
N SER A 345 -8.23 28.27 6.99
CA SER A 345 -9.69 28.50 7.08
C SER A 345 -10.02 29.48 8.21
N GLU A 346 -11.04 30.32 8.00
CA GLU A 346 -11.59 31.19 9.04
C GLU A 346 -12.12 30.38 10.23
N GLN A 347 -12.81 29.26 9.98
CA GLN A 347 -13.33 28.38 11.03
C GLN A 347 -12.18 27.68 11.75
N GLY A 348 -11.26 27.05 11.00
CA GLY A 348 -10.13 26.31 11.57
C GLY A 348 -9.21 27.18 12.43
N ARG A 349 -9.11 28.49 12.16
CA ARG A 349 -8.34 29.44 12.99
C ARG A 349 -9.05 29.82 14.30
N ASP A 350 -10.37 29.74 14.37
CA ASP A 350 -11.15 30.10 15.57
C ASP A 350 -11.02 29.02 16.67
N ALA A 351 -10.46 29.42 17.82
CA ALA A 351 -10.29 28.54 18.97
C ALA A 351 -11.61 28.05 19.58
N HIS A 352 -12.66 28.89 19.57
CA HIS A 352 -13.98 28.49 20.07
C HIS A 352 -14.59 27.40 19.19
N PHE A 353 -14.50 27.56 17.86
CA PHE A 353 -14.88 26.54 16.90
C PHE A 353 -14.10 25.23 17.11
N ARG A 354 -12.76 25.27 17.13
CA ARG A 354 -11.94 24.06 17.31
C ARG A 354 -12.32 23.31 18.58
N ARG A 355 -12.43 24.03 19.71
CA ARG A 355 -12.80 23.43 21.00
C ARG A 355 -14.20 22.81 20.97
N TRP A 356 -15.17 23.49 20.36
CA TRP A 356 -16.54 22.96 20.21
C TRP A 356 -16.58 21.69 19.36
N VAL A 357 -15.96 21.71 18.18
CA VAL A 357 -15.90 20.54 17.28
C VAL A 357 -15.21 19.39 17.98
N SER A 358 -14.06 19.63 18.62
CA SER A 358 -13.31 18.63 19.37
C SER A 358 -14.09 18.04 20.56
N TYR A 359 -14.91 18.85 21.24
CA TYR A 359 -15.81 18.38 22.30
C TYR A 359 -16.95 17.51 21.75
N LEU A 360 -17.63 17.96 20.69
CA LEU A 360 -18.72 17.24 20.05
C LEU A 360 -18.24 15.92 19.43
N LEU A 361 -17.13 15.98 18.70
CA LEU A 361 -16.52 14.86 17.95
C LEU A 361 -15.46 14.15 18.80
N ASN A 362 -15.76 13.93 20.08
CA ASN A 362 -14.85 13.18 20.94
C ASN A 362 -14.86 11.67 20.57
N PRO A 363 -13.78 10.93 20.87
CA PRO A 363 -13.64 9.52 20.54
C PRO A 363 -14.83 8.63 20.94
N ILE A 364 -15.42 8.88 22.11
CA ILE A 364 -16.51 8.06 22.65
C ILE A 364 -17.82 8.34 21.90
N ALA A 365 -18.13 9.61 21.65
CA ALA A 365 -19.30 9.99 20.86
C ALA A 365 -19.23 9.43 19.45
N LEU A 366 -18.05 9.51 18.83
CA LEU A 366 -17.76 8.91 17.53
C LEU A 366 -17.95 7.39 17.54
N LEU A 367 -17.34 6.70 18.50
CA LEU A 367 -17.44 5.24 18.62
C LEU A 367 -18.91 4.78 18.77
N ASN A 368 -19.70 5.49 19.57
CA ASN A 368 -21.12 5.21 19.78
C ASN A 368 -21.96 5.36 18.50
N ASN A 369 -21.53 6.20 17.55
CA ASN A 369 -22.20 6.40 16.27
C ASN A 369 -21.55 5.62 15.12
N ALA A 370 -20.44 4.91 15.38
CA ALA A 370 -19.76 4.09 14.40
C ALA A 370 -20.50 2.77 14.18
N GLY A 371 -20.35 2.18 12.99
CA GLY A 371 -20.85 0.83 12.72
C GLY A 371 -20.20 -0.23 13.62
N ILE A 372 -20.93 -1.31 13.94
CA ILE A 372 -20.50 -2.37 14.88
C ILE A 372 -19.10 -2.92 14.55
N GLY A 373 -18.78 -3.05 13.25
CA GLY A 373 -17.46 -3.53 12.84
C GLY A 373 -16.33 -2.59 13.27
N TYR A 374 -16.50 -1.28 13.13
CA TYR A 374 -15.51 -0.29 13.57
C TYR A 374 -15.39 -0.25 15.10
N GLN A 375 -16.50 -0.39 15.82
CA GLN A 375 -16.51 -0.42 17.29
C GLN A 375 -15.62 -1.50 17.90
N ARG A 376 -15.38 -2.59 17.16
CA ARG A 376 -14.48 -3.68 17.57
C ARG A 376 -13.00 -3.31 17.49
N TYR A 377 -12.61 -2.45 16.54
CA TYR A 377 -11.21 -2.21 16.20
C TYR A 377 -10.72 -0.79 16.50
N TRP A 378 -11.63 0.15 16.75
CA TRP A 378 -11.31 1.51 17.19
C TRP A 378 -11.19 1.57 18.72
N PHE A 379 -10.04 2.03 19.18
CA PHE A 379 -9.77 2.27 20.59
C PHE A 379 -9.66 3.79 20.84
N PRO A 380 -10.44 4.39 21.75
CA PRO A 380 -10.42 5.83 21.98
C PRO A 380 -9.04 6.43 22.19
N ALA A 381 -8.68 7.47 21.43
CA ALA A 381 -7.40 8.16 21.55
C ALA A 381 -7.53 9.47 22.34
N TYR A 382 -6.65 9.66 23.31
CA TYR A 382 -6.55 10.91 24.10
C TYR A 382 -5.20 11.62 23.90
N GLY A 383 -4.42 11.15 22.93
CA GLY A 383 -3.09 11.61 22.56
C GLY A 383 -2.66 10.88 21.29
N LEU A 384 -1.46 11.20 20.79
CA LEU A 384 -0.95 10.62 19.55
C LEU A 384 -0.50 9.16 19.69
N LEU A 385 -0.26 8.70 20.92
CA LEU A 385 0.16 7.34 21.24
C LEU A 385 -0.81 6.68 22.24
N PRO A 386 -0.99 5.35 22.20
CA PRO A 386 -1.97 4.64 23.03
C PRO A 386 -1.91 4.89 24.54
N ARG A 387 -0.72 5.26 25.06
CA ARG A 387 -0.47 5.47 26.49
C ARG A 387 -0.52 6.95 26.90
N TRP A 388 -0.82 7.85 25.97
CA TRP A 388 -0.78 9.29 26.18
C TRP A 388 -2.19 9.86 26.36
N HIS A 389 -2.46 10.34 27.58
CA HIS A 389 -3.70 11.03 27.95
C HIS A 389 -3.46 12.54 28.00
N HIS A 390 -3.18 13.11 26.82
CA HIS A 390 -2.88 14.53 26.65
C HIS A 390 -4.14 15.37 26.77
N ARG A 391 -5.22 14.97 26.09
CA ARG A 391 -6.53 15.63 26.13
C ARG A 391 -7.22 15.33 27.47
N ARG A 392 -7.18 16.30 28.38
CA ARG A 392 -7.82 16.19 29.71
C ARG A 392 -9.00 17.15 29.90
N ASP A 393 -9.05 18.22 29.11
CA ASP A 393 -10.14 19.18 29.18
C ASP A 393 -11.39 18.62 28.48
N LEU A 394 -12.45 18.45 29.25
CA LEU A 394 -13.76 17.94 28.83
C LEU A 394 -14.88 18.95 29.12
N THR A 395 -14.55 20.22 29.36
CA THR A 395 -15.58 21.23 29.61
C THR A 395 -16.52 21.33 28.40
N ALA A 396 -17.82 21.31 28.65
CA ALA A 396 -18.80 21.52 27.61
C ALA A 396 -18.66 22.91 27.00
N VAL A 397 -18.75 22.98 25.67
CA VAL A 397 -18.70 24.23 24.90
C VAL A 397 -19.97 24.31 24.05
N ASN A 398 -20.54 25.50 23.96
CA ASN A 398 -21.72 25.74 23.13
C ASN A 398 -21.33 25.85 21.65
N LYS A 399 -22.26 25.52 20.76
CA LYS A 399 -22.06 25.67 19.33
C LYS A 399 -21.86 27.14 18.95
N PRO A 400 -20.93 27.49 18.03
CA PRO A 400 -20.84 28.82 17.45
C PRO A 400 -22.13 29.20 16.69
N ASP A 401 -22.72 30.36 16.98
CA ASP A 401 -24.06 30.77 16.50
C ASP A 401 -24.22 30.73 14.97
N ASN A 402 -23.17 31.13 14.25
CA ASN A 402 -23.20 31.27 12.79
C ASN A 402 -22.80 29.99 12.04
N LEU A 403 -22.47 28.90 12.75
CA LEU A 403 -21.99 27.68 12.10
C LEU A 403 -23.17 26.90 11.48
N LYS A 404 -23.25 26.86 10.15
CA LYS A 404 -24.25 26.10 9.39
C LYS A 404 -23.66 24.93 8.61
N GLN A 405 -22.42 25.06 8.19
CA GLN A 405 -21.72 24.07 7.37
C GLN A 405 -20.30 23.88 7.89
N LEU A 406 -19.81 22.65 7.79
CA LEU A 406 -18.45 22.25 8.12
C LEU A 406 -17.88 21.43 6.97
N THR A 407 -16.69 21.80 6.48
CA THR A 407 -15.98 21.05 5.43
C THR A 407 -14.88 20.19 6.02
N ILE A 408 -14.96 18.88 5.80
CA ILE A 408 -13.90 17.91 6.14
C ILE A 408 -13.35 17.28 4.86
N SER A 409 -12.03 17.32 4.71
CA SER A 409 -11.33 16.73 3.56
C SER A 409 -10.46 15.54 3.96
N TRP A 410 -10.38 14.51 3.13
CA TRP A 410 -9.52 13.35 3.35
C TRP A 410 -8.98 12.77 2.04
N TYR A 411 -7.96 11.91 2.13
CA TYR A 411 -7.43 11.21 0.97
C TYR A 411 -8.23 9.95 0.62
N SER A 412 -8.33 9.68 -0.67
CA SER A 412 -9.10 8.58 -1.27
C SER A 412 -8.56 7.18 -0.97
N HIS A 413 -9.37 6.15 -1.20
CA HIS A 413 -8.96 4.74 -1.06
C HIS A 413 -8.40 4.43 0.34
N HIS A 414 -9.06 4.91 1.40
CA HIS A 414 -8.78 4.55 2.77
C HIS A 414 -10.03 3.89 3.37
N VAL A 415 -9.90 2.64 3.83
CA VAL A 415 -11.02 1.78 4.26
C VAL A 415 -11.86 2.39 5.38
N GLU A 416 -11.26 3.19 6.26
CA GLU A 416 -11.95 3.70 7.46
C GLU A 416 -12.43 5.16 7.35
N HIS A 417 -11.97 5.96 6.38
CA HIS A 417 -12.28 7.40 6.34
C HIS A 417 -13.77 7.69 6.10
N GLU A 418 -14.39 6.93 5.20
CA GLU A 418 -15.82 7.04 4.95
C GLU A 418 -16.64 6.58 6.17
N GLY A 419 -16.19 5.52 6.85
CA GLY A 419 -16.77 5.08 8.12
C GLY A 419 -16.76 6.18 9.19
N ILE A 420 -15.64 6.92 9.30
CA ILE A 420 -15.51 8.07 10.20
C ILE A 420 -16.49 9.17 9.80
N ALA A 421 -16.52 9.56 8.52
CA ALA A 421 -17.43 10.59 8.04
C ALA A 421 -18.91 10.26 8.28
N ASN A 422 -19.28 8.97 8.13
CA ASN A 422 -20.61 8.48 8.42
C ASN A 422 -20.95 8.55 9.92
N ALA A 423 -19.99 8.29 10.80
CA ALA A 423 -20.17 8.47 12.26
C ALA A 423 -20.26 9.96 12.67
N LEU A 424 -19.58 10.86 11.95
CA LEU A 424 -19.60 12.31 12.19
C LEU A 424 -20.91 12.98 11.79
N ARG A 425 -21.50 12.56 10.66
CA ARG A 425 -22.68 13.19 10.07
C ARG A 425 -23.88 13.33 11.02
N PRO A 426 -24.34 12.29 11.77
CA PRO A 426 -25.47 12.43 12.67
C PRO A 426 -25.18 13.37 13.85
N LEU A 427 -23.94 13.39 14.37
CA LEU A 427 -23.54 14.27 15.47
C LEU A 427 -23.65 15.75 15.08
N LEU A 428 -23.20 16.10 13.87
CA LEU A 428 -23.29 17.45 13.33
C LEU A 428 -24.74 17.84 12.97
N ALA A 429 -25.49 16.91 12.38
CA ALA A 429 -26.88 17.15 11.99
C ALA A 429 -27.79 17.44 13.21
N GLN A 430 -27.57 16.77 14.35
CA GLN A 430 -28.28 17.07 15.60
C GLN A 430 -28.05 18.50 16.09
N GLN A 431 -26.92 19.10 15.73
CA GLN A 431 -26.58 20.48 16.04
C GLN A 431 -27.01 21.45 14.93
N GLY A 432 -27.69 20.98 13.88
CA GLY A 432 -28.05 21.78 12.71
C GLY A 432 -26.83 22.27 11.93
N VAL A 433 -25.77 21.45 11.85
CA VAL A 433 -24.59 21.67 10.99
C VAL A 433 -24.60 20.62 9.89
N GLU A 434 -24.52 21.06 8.64
CA GLU A 434 -24.32 20.17 7.48
C GLU A 434 -22.84 19.84 7.33
N LEU A 435 -22.53 18.54 7.21
CA LEU A 435 -21.19 18.05 6.93
C LEU A 435 -20.96 17.95 5.42
N ILE A 436 -20.07 18.80 4.89
CA ILE A 436 -19.56 18.76 3.53
C ILE A 436 -18.27 17.95 3.53
N THR A 437 -18.18 16.95 2.66
CA THR A 437 -17.02 16.05 2.59
C THR A 437 -16.32 16.19 1.25
N ARG A 438 -14.97 16.25 1.27
CA ARG A 438 -14.15 16.31 0.05
C ARG A 438 -13.11 15.19 0.06
N GLU A 439 -13.11 14.40 -1.01
CA GLU A 439 -12.14 13.34 -1.21
C GLU A 439 -11.07 13.78 -2.21
N LEU A 440 -9.81 13.53 -1.89
CA LEU A 440 -8.64 13.99 -2.65
C LEU A 440 -7.70 12.82 -3.01
N SER A 441 -6.74 13.07 -3.90
CA SER A 441 -5.60 12.16 -4.04
C SER A 441 -4.76 12.20 -2.75
N TYR A 442 -3.93 11.17 -2.52
CA TYR A 442 -3.01 11.20 -1.36
C TYR A 442 -2.04 12.38 -1.43
N GLU A 443 -1.51 12.64 -2.63
CA GLU A 443 -0.56 13.71 -2.89
C GLU A 443 -1.17 15.09 -2.59
N ALA A 444 -2.38 15.35 -3.09
CA ALA A 444 -3.09 16.59 -2.81
C ALA A 444 -3.35 16.77 -1.30
N TRP A 445 -3.78 15.71 -0.60
CA TRP A 445 -3.93 15.74 0.86
C TRP A 445 -2.60 15.98 1.58
N PHE A 446 -1.53 15.29 1.18
CA PHE A 446 -0.19 15.41 1.77
C PHE A 446 0.35 16.84 1.66
N ASN A 447 0.14 17.48 0.52
CA ASN A 447 0.54 18.86 0.25
C ASN A 447 -0.44 19.92 0.82
N GLY A 448 -1.59 19.50 1.33
CA GLY A 448 -2.65 20.41 1.79
C GLY A 448 -3.27 21.25 0.67
N GLU A 449 -3.42 20.67 -0.52
CA GLU A 449 -4.05 21.27 -1.69
C GLU A 449 -5.58 21.30 -1.56
N GLY A 450 -6.16 22.49 -1.73
CA GLY A 450 -7.60 22.72 -1.64
C GLY A 450 -8.01 23.44 -0.36
N GLU A 451 -9.31 23.75 -0.27
CA GLU A 451 -9.90 24.42 0.88
C GLU A 451 -10.60 23.40 1.77
N SER A 452 -10.33 23.45 3.08
CA SER A 452 -11.01 22.63 4.08
C SER A 452 -11.00 23.35 5.42
N ASP A 453 -12.01 23.11 6.26
CA ASP A 453 -11.96 23.56 7.65
C ASP A 453 -11.13 22.59 8.49
N ILE A 454 -11.25 21.29 8.16
CA ILE A 454 -10.60 20.19 8.86
C ILE A 454 -10.08 19.17 7.85
N TRP A 455 -8.91 18.62 8.12
CA TRP A 455 -8.33 17.50 7.40
C TRP A 455 -8.43 16.24 8.27
N LEU A 456 -9.08 15.21 7.76
CA LEU A 456 -9.09 13.89 8.39
C LEU A 456 -7.89 13.10 7.87
N GLY A 457 -7.13 12.51 8.81
CA GLY A 457 -5.96 11.72 8.49
C GLY A 457 -5.65 10.68 9.54
N SER A 458 -4.55 9.97 9.29
CA SER A 458 -4.00 8.93 10.15
C SER A 458 -2.49 9.03 10.13
N VAL A 459 -1.84 8.82 11.27
CA VAL A 459 -0.38 8.70 11.37
C VAL A 459 -0.03 7.42 12.13
N ASN A 460 1.03 6.73 11.71
CA ASN A 460 1.51 5.52 12.36
C ASN A 460 3.05 5.53 12.38
N PHE A 461 3.57 5.67 13.59
CA PHE A 461 4.95 5.88 13.92
C PHE A 461 5.73 4.56 13.95
N THR A 462 6.95 4.58 13.41
CA THR A 462 7.85 3.41 13.44
C THR A 462 8.76 3.45 14.65
N LEU A 463 9.25 2.32 15.12
CA LEU A 463 10.25 2.35 16.20
C LEU A 463 11.60 2.93 15.70
N PRO A 464 12.35 3.66 16.55
CA PRO A 464 11.98 4.14 17.87
C PRO A 464 11.09 5.39 17.77
N LEU A 465 10.15 5.52 18.72
CA LEU A 465 9.16 6.62 18.74
C LEU A 465 9.82 7.99 18.94
N ASP A 466 10.94 8.04 19.66
CA ASP A 466 11.70 9.28 19.90
C ASP A 466 12.21 9.92 18.58
N TYR A 467 12.40 9.09 17.56
CA TYR A 467 12.75 9.54 16.22
C TYR A 467 11.48 9.81 15.39
N SER A 468 10.66 8.78 15.19
CA SER A 468 9.64 8.79 14.13
C SER A 468 8.48 9.75 14.40
N LEU A 469 8.15 10.00 15.68
CA LEU A 469 7.02 10.84 16.04
C LEU A 469 7.18 12.25 15.51
N PHE A 470 8.30 12.90 15.85
CA PHE A 470 8.58 14.25 15.36
C PHE A 470 8.87 14.22 13.86
N ALA A 471 9.71 13.29 13.39
CA ALA A 471 10.12 13.24 11.99
C ALA A 471 8.93 13.16 11.03
N GLN A 472 7.97 12.26 11.27
CA GLN A 472 6.80 12.11 10.39
C GLN A 472 5.87 13.32 10.40
N LEU A 473 5.66 13.93 11.58
CA LEU A 473 4.81 15.12 11.68
C LEU A 473 5.45 16.34 11.03
N TYR A 474 6.76 16.51 11.21
CA TYR A 474 7.52 17.61 10.64
C TYR A 474 7.69 17.48 9.12
N GLU A 475 7.85 16.27 8.58
CA GLU A 475 7.97 16.08 7.13
C GLU A 475 6.65 16.19 6.37
N LEU A 476 5.50 16.12 7.05
CA LEU A 476 4.19 16.26 6.44
C LEU A 476 3.86 17.74 6.21
N PRO A 477 3.87 18.27 4.96
CA PRO A 477 3.65 19.69 4.70
C PRO A 477 2.30 20.17 5.23
N LEU A 478 1.27 19.32 5.16
CA LEU A 478 -0.04 19.59 5.72
C LEU A 478 0.01 19.97 7.21
N MET A 479 0.84 19.33 8.03
CA MET A 479 0.96 19.67 9.46
C MET A 479 1.53 21.07 9.66
N GLN A 480 2.55 21.45 8.89
CA GLN A 480 3.16 22.79 8.94
C GLN A 480 2.18 23.87 8.48
N LEU A 481 1.37 23.57 7.46
CA LEU A 481 0.35 24.48 6.96
C LEU A 481 -0.80 24.69 7.94
N CYS A 482 -1.16 23.67 8.72
CA CYS A 482 -2.33 23.73 9.61
C CYS A 482 -2.00 24.19 11.04
N ILE A 483 -0.79 23.93 11.54
CA ILE A 483 -0.45 24.19 12.96
C ILE A 483 0.54 25.36 13.08
N PRO A 484 0.14 26.51 13.67
CA PRO A 484 1.01 27.67 13.89
C PRO A 484 1.91 27.50 15.12
N ILE A 485 2.96 26.69 14.99
CA ILE A 485 4.03 26.60 15.99
C ILE A 485 5.39 26.90 15.37
N ASP A 486 6.38 27.14 16.21
CA ASP A 486 7.78 27.26 15.78
C ASP A 486 8.38 25.86 15.51
N TRP A 487 8.09 25.35 14.32
CA TRP A 487 8.56 24.05 13.86
C TRP A 487 10.09 23.97 13.74
N GLU A 488 10.76 25.05 13.37
CA GLU A 488 12.21 25.09 13.21
C GLU A 488 12.94 25.01 14.55
N ASN A 489 12.46 25.72 15.57
CA ASN A 489 12.99 25.61 16.92
C ASN A 489 12.76 24.21 17.51
N ALA A 490 11.58 23.62 17.29
CA ALA A 490 11.30 22.25 17.72
C ALA A 490 12.22 21.24 17.00
N ALA A 491 12.47 21.43 15.70
CA ALA A 491 13.39 20.58 14.93
C ALA A 491 14.83 20.68 15.44
N THR A 492 15.28 21.87 15.83
CA THR A 492 16.61 22.07 16.43
C THR A 492 16.78 21.26 17.72
N HIS A 493 15.83 21.39 18.66
CA HIS A 493 15.85 20.59 19.90
C HIS A 493 15.71 19.10 19.63
N TRP A 494 14.92 18.71 18.63
CA TRP A 494 14.77 17.31 18.26
C TRP A 494 16.08 16.72 17.73
N ARG A 495 16.80 17.42 16.84
CA ARG A 495 18.13 17.03 16.32
C ARG A 495 19.16 16.83 17.41
N GLU A 496 19.10 17.67 18.44
CA GLU A 496 19.98 17.58 19.60
C GLU A 496 19.55 16.50 20.61
N LYS A 497 18.37 15.88 20.42
CA LYS A 497 17.73 14.93 21.34
C LYS A 497 17.34 15.54 22.69
N THR A 498 16.98 16.81 22.69
CA THR A 498 16.58 17.58 23.88
C THR A 498 15.10 17.95 23.88
N LEU A 499 14.36 17.73 22.78
CA LEU A 499 12.93 18.01 22.70
C LEU A 499 12.13 17.07 23.63
N PRO A 500 11.37 17.60 24.61
CA PRO A 500 10.49 16.78 25.45
C PRO A 500 9.25 16.38 24.66
N LEU A 501 9.32 15.23 23.96
CA LEU A 501 8.31 14.82 22.96
C LEU A 501 6.89 14.66 23.53
N ALA A 502 6.76 14.19 24.77
CA ALA A 502 5.45 14.03 25.39
C ALA A 502 4.80 15.40 25.63
N GLU A 503 5.52 16.34 26.21
CA GLU A 503 5.07 17.72 26.46
C GLU A 503 4.80 18.47 25.16
N TRP A 504 5.69 18.35 24.17
CA TRP A 504 5.51 18.94 22.84
C TRP A 504 4.25 18.40 22.16
N SER A 505 4.06 17.07 22.16
CA SER A 505 2.85 16.44 21.60
C SER A 505 1.60 16.80 22.38
N LYS A 506 1.71 17.01 23.70
CA LYS A 506 0.61 17.47 24.54
C LYS A 506 0.18 18.88 24.16
N GLN A 507 1.12 19.80 23.91
CA GLN A 507 0.81 21.16 23.46
C GLN A 507 0.05 21.16 22.12
N LEU A 508 0.44 20.30 21.18
CA LEU A 508 -0.29 20.14 19.92
C LEU A 508 -1.75 19.75 20.14
N VAL A 509 -2.00 18.77 21.01
CA VAL A 509 -3.35 18.28 21.31
C VAL A 509 -4.15 19.32 22.12
N ASP A 510 -3.55 19.95 23.12
CA ASP A 510 -4.21 20.95 23.98
C ASP A 510 -4.57 22.24 23.23
N SER A 511 -3.87 22.56 22.13
CA SER A 511 -4.19 23.70 21.26
C SER A 511 -5.46 23.49 20.42
N ASP A 512 -6.02 22.29 20.45
CA ASP A 512 -7.09 21.78 19.59
C ASP A 512 -6.78 21.87 18.08
N TYR A 513 -5.55 22.15 17.63
CA TYR A 513 -5.21 22.07 16.20
C TYR A 513 -5.10 20.63 15.70
N LEU A 514 -4.70 19.70 16.57
CA LEU A 514 -4.59 18.28 16.26
C LEU A 514 -5.42 17.49 17.27
N HIS A 515 -6.58 16.98 16.84
CA HIS A 515 -7.52 16.27 17.70
C HIS A 515 -7.49 14.76 17.41
N PRO A 516 -6.88 13.93 18.28
CA PRO A 516 -6.87 12.48 18.14
C PRO A 516 -8.29 11.91 18.27
N LEU A 517 -8.60 10.93 17.42
CA LEU A 517 -9.89 10.24 17.42
C LEU A 517 -9.76 8.84 18.01
N PHE A 518 -8.92 7.99 17.43
CA PHE A 518 -8.76 6.62 17.90
C PHE A 518 -7.42 6.04 17.45
N HIS A 519 -6.94 5.10 18.27
CA HIS A 519 -5.92 4.13 17.92
C HIS A 519 -6.60 2.94 17.26
N HIS A 520 -5.96 2.36 16.25
CA HIS A 520 -6.51 1.26 15.48
C HIS A 520 -5.79 -0.07 15.74
N TRP A 521 -6.55 -1.16 15.82
CA TRP A 521 -6.00 -2.52 15.85
C TRP A 521 -5.63 -2.98 14.44
N LEU A 522 -4.33 -3.04 14.16
CA LEU A 522 -3.80 -3.67 12.97
C LEU A 522 -3.94 -5.19 13.10
N LEU A 523 -4.26 -5.84 11.99
CA LEU A 523 -4.49 -7.28 11.91
C LEU A 523 -3.69 -7.89 10.76
N LEU A 524 -3.03 -9.00 11.08
CA LEU A 524 -2.35 -9.85 10.13
C LEU A 524 -2.98 -11.25 10.23
N GLU A 525 -3.77 -11.60 9.22
CA GLU A 525 -4.31 -12.95 9.06
C GLU A 525 -3.26 -13.77 8.30
N GLY A 526 -2.46 -14.56 9.02
CA GLY A 526 -1.42 -15.42 8.49
C GLY A 526 -1.86 -16.87 8.22
N GLN A 527 -0.99 -17.61 7.55
CA GLN A 527 -1.08 -19.07 7.42
C GLN A 527 -0.16 -19.74 8.45
N ARG A 528 -0.64 -20.75 9.19
CA ARG A 528 0.14 -21.48 10.21
C ARG A 528 1.41 -22.15 9.66
N SER A 529 1.40 -22.54 8.39
CA SER A 529 2.57 -23.07 7.69
C SER A 529 3.65 -22.02 7.48
N MET A 530 3.33 -20.72 7.55
CA MET A 530 4.33 -19.67 7.43
C MET A 530 5.04 -19.40 8.76
N ARG A 531 6.34 -19.13 8.66
CA ARG A 531 7.21 -18.73 9.76
C ARG A 531 7.93 -17.43 9.38
N GLY A 532 8.47 -16.73 10.36
CA GLY A 532 9.06 -15.39 10.13
C GLY A 532 8.01 -14.31 9.83
N VAL A 533 6.74 -14.59 10.04
CA VAL A 533 5.63 -13.64 9.90
C VAL A 533 5.43 -12.98 11.26
N ARG A 534 5.94 -11.76 11.40
CA ARG A 534 5.72 -10.90 12.57
C ARG A 534 5.31 -9.53 12.10
N MET A 535 4.23 -9.01 12.67
CA MET A 535 3.69 -7.72 12.27
C MET A 535 4.60 -6.57 12.76
N ASN A 536 5.11 -5.81 11.80
CA ASN A 536 5.80 -4.54 12.03
C ASN A 536 4.81 -3.42 12.37
N THR A 537 5.32 -2.24 12.75
CA THR A 537 4.47 -1.10 13.11
C THR A 537 3.61 -0.61 11.95
N LEU A 538 3.99 -0.89 10.70
CA LEU A 538 3.23 -0.51 9.50
C LEU A 538 2.03 -1.44 9.20
N GLY A 539 1.80 -2.49 9.99
CA GLY A 539 0.72 -3.47 9.75
C GLY A 539 1.05 -4.51 8.67
N TRP A 540 2.33 -4.65 8.33
CA TRP A 540 2.86 -5.64 7.39
C TRP A 540 3.89 -6.53 8.10
N PHE A 541 4.54 -7.44 7.39
CA PHE A 541 5.62 -8.27 7.92
C PHE A 541 6.77 -8.29 6.91
N ASP A 542 7.99 -8.53 7.37
CA ASP A 542 9.16 -8.55 6.51
C ASP A 542 9.15 -9.74 5.53
N PHE A 543 8.98 -9.47 4.25
CA PHE A 543 8.98 -10.52 3.22
C PHE A 543 10.33 -11.22 3.07
N LYS A 544 11.43 -10.57 3.46
CA LYS A 544 12.77 -11.14 3.33
C LYS A 544 12.99 -12.33 4.27
N SER A 545 12.44 -12.27 5.47
CA SER A 545 12.60 -13.27 6.52
C SER A 545 11.47 -14.29 6.61
N ALA A 546 10.32 -14.03 5.98
CA ALA A 546 9.21 -14.97 5.92
C ALA A 546 9.52 -16.21 5.06
N TRP A 547 9.02 -17.38 5.45
CA TRP A 547 9.18 -18.64 4.71
C TRP A 547 8.06 -19.65 5.02
N PHE A 548 7.90 -20.65 4.16
CA PHE A 548 6.92 -21.73 4.33
C PHE A 548 7.58 -22.95 4.98
N ALA A 549 7.10 -23.34 6.15
CA ALA A 549 7.43 -24.62 6.75
C ALA A 549 6.82 -25.76 5.93
N PRO A 550 7.54 -26.91 5.84
CA PRO A 550 6.97 -28.09 5.22
C PRO A 550 5.72 -28.54 6.02
N PRO A 551 4.76 -29.23 5.36
CA PRO A 551 3.63 -29.84 6.05
C PRO A 551 4.14 -30.77 7.18
N GLU A 552 3.49 -30.73 8.34
CA GLU A 552 3.76 -31.72 9.39
C GLU A 552 3.37 -33.12 8.86
N LEU A 553 4.31 -34.07 8.93
CA LEU A 553 4.20 -35.43 8.38
C LEU A 553 3.27 -36.32 9.21
#